data_AF-A0A9P4PPZ0-F1
#
_entry.id   AF-A0A9P4PPZ0-F1
#
_cell.length_a   1.000
_cell.length_b   1.000
_cell.length_c   1.000
_cell.angle_alpha   90.00
_cell.angle_beta   90.00
_cell.angle_gamma   90.00
#
_symmetry.space_group_name_H-M   'P 1'
#
loop_
_entity.id
_entity.type
_entity.pdbx_description
1 polymer ?
#
loop_
_entity_poly.entity_id
_entity_poly.type
_entity_poly.pdbx_seq_one_letter_code
_entity_poly.pdbx_strand_id
1 'polypeptide(L)'
;MPAYKNWLSQLVQNLALQENPDHVFHKNPYKLKSIDLQAPTWFPSGPPPGKLGFLKAQCTVEADYLDNGKKAWLPGAVFLRGGSVGVLIVIQPYDGEEQEQLKLKEGQEPELFAILTIQPRIAAGSLAFAELPAGMLDDSGDFGGKAGEEIKEEVGITVNKSELFNMSGAAVKDVYQRPSTRPDDGDAFRELVQDSMYPSPGGCDEFLPLMLLQKRMGREELNDLQSRTTGLRDQGEVITLKVVPFKTLYREGGRDAKCLAALGLYENLKRERGILPDMPSNPDQGRKRKIPQDG
;
A
#
# COMPACT_ATOMS: atom_id res chain seq x y z
N MET A 1 10.15 6.42 -17.80
CA MET A 1 9.37 5.70 -16.80
C MET A 1 9.78 6.15 -15.40
N PRO A 2 8.85 6.71 -14.60
CA PRO A 2 9.09 7.20 -13.24
C PRO A 2 9.72 6.16 -12.31
N ALA A 3 9.18 4.94 -12.29
CA ALA A 3 9.70 3.80 -11.54
C ALA A 3 11.22 3.58 -11.76
N TYR A 4 11.66 3.49 -13.03
CA TYR A 4 13.08 3.36 -13.36
C TYR A 4 13.94 4.51 -12.80
N LYS A 5 13.49 5.76 -12.97
CA LYS A 5 14.23 6.94 -12.49
C LYS A 5 14.34 6.95 -10.96
N ASN A 6 13.24 6.66 -10.26
CA ASN A 6 13.19 6.64 -8.81
C ASN A 6 14.07 5.53 -8.25
N TRP A 7 13.92 4.31 -8.75
CA TRP A 7 14.74 3.16 -8.35
C TRP A 7 16.24 3.41 -8.61
N LEU A 8 16.61 3.89 -9.81
CA LEU A 8 18.01 4.13 -10.13
C LEU A 8 18.62 5.24 -9.25
N SER A 9 17.88 6.33 -9.03
CA SER A 9 18.33 7.41 -8.17
C SER A 9 18.54 6.93 -6.73
N GLN A 10 17.59 6.18 -6.17
CA GLN A 10 17.71 5.60 -4.82
C GLN A 10 18.91 4.65 -4.73
N LEU A 11 19.05 3.72 -5.70
CA LEU A 11 20.14 2.76 -5.71
C LEU A 11 21.52 3.44 -5.78
N VAL A 12 21.69 4.42 -6.67
CA VAL A 12 22.97 5.14 -6.80
C VAL A 12 23.32 5.91 -5.53
N GLN A 13 22.34 6.56 -4.90
CA GLN A 13 22.56 7.28 -3.65
C GLN A 13 22.92 6.32 -2.51
N ASN A 14 22.22 5.19 -2.38
CA ASN A 14 22.51 4.22 -1.34
C ASN A 14 23.87 3.53 -1.56
N LEU A 15 24.26 3.26 -2.81
CA LEU A 15 25.60 2.75 -3.13
C LEU A 15 26.71 3.74 -2.73
N ALA A 16 26.47 5.06 -2.82
CA ALA A 16 27.44 6.08 -2.42
C ALA A 16 27.66 6.12 -0.89
N LEU A 17 26.69 5.67 -0.09
CA LEU A 17 26.85 5.60 1.38
C LEU A 17 27.98 4.66 1.81
N GLN A 18 28.42 3.75 0.94
CA GLN A 18 29.55 2.84 1.18
C GLN A 18 30.89 3.57 1.36
N GLU A 19 31.01 4.83 0.95
CA GLU A 19 32.21 5.64 1.19
C GLU A 19 32.43 5.92 2.69
N ASN A 20 31.36 5.87 3.50
CA ASN A 20 31.46 6.01 4.94
C ASN A 20 32.12 4.76 5.56
N PRO A 21 33.19 4.92 6.39
CA PRO A 21 33.83 3.83 7.11
C PRO A 21 32.91 2.94 7.96
N ASP A 22 31.79 3.47 8.41
CA ASP A 22 30.81 2.76 9.25
C ASP A 22 29.79 1.93 8.44
N HIS A 23 29.80 2.04 7.10
CA HIS A 23 28.91 1.26 6.25
C HIS A 23 29.24 -0.24 6.32
N VAL A 24 28.23 -1.11 6.40
CA VAL A 24 28.39 -2.59 6.49
C VAL A 24 29.20 -3.18 5.32
N PHE A 25 29.20 -2.52 4.18
CA PHE A 25 29.95 -2.88 2.97
C PHE A 25 31.18 -2.00 2.68
N HIS A 26 31.59 -1.11 3.58
CA HIS A 26 32.71 -0.18 3.36
C HIS A 26 34.00 -0.90 2.94
N LYS A 27 34.31 -2.03 3.58
CA LYS A 27 35.54 -2.80 3.32
C LYS A 27 35.62 -3.32 1.87
N ASN A 28 34.49 -3.62 1.25
CA ASN A 28 34.45 -4.08 -0.14
C ASN A 28 33.19 -3.52 -0.84
N PRO A 29 33.23 -2.26 -1.31
CA PRO A 29 32.04 -1.57 -1.76
C PRO A 29 31.57 -2.10 -3.11
N TYR A 30 30.26 -2.30 -3.22
CA TYR A 30 29.58 -2.67 -4.46
C TYR A 30 29.43 -1.49 -5.40
N LYS A 31 29.50 -1.76 -6.70
CA LYS A 31 29.26 -0.78 -7.77
C LYS A 31 28.29 -1.34 -8.78
N LEU A 32 27.35 -0.49 -9.21
CA LEU A 32 26.50 -0.76 -10.36
C LEU A 32 27.34 -0.63 -11.64
N LYS A 33 27.57 -1.74 -12.35
CA LYS A 33 28.42 -1.80 -13.55
C LYS A 33 27.64 -1.60 -14.83
N SER A 34 26.45 -2.19 -14.90
CA SER A 34 25.58 -2.11 -16.07
C SER A 34 24.13 -2.35 -15.69
N ILE A 35 23.23 -1.87 -16.55
CA ILE A 35 21.79 -2.12 -16.49
C ILE A 35 21.34 -2.50 -17.89
N ASP A 36 20.82 -3.71 -18.05
CA ASP A 36 20.16 -4.16 -19.26
C ASP A 36 18.64 -4.06 -19.09
N LEU A 37 17.98 -3.32 -19.98
CA LEU A 37 16.54 -3.06 -19.91
C LEU A 37 15.79 -4.03 -20.83
N GLN A 38 14.90 -4.82 -20.24
CA GLN A 38 14.26 -5.98 -20.85
C GLN A 38 12.74 -5.88 -20.76
N ALA A 39 12.04 -6.49 -21.73
CA ALA A 39 10.60 -6.71 -21.71
C ALA A 39 9.74 -5.46 -21.36
N PRO A 40 9.84 -4.36 -22.13
CA PRO A 40 9.01 -3.19 -21.90
C PRO A 40 7.53 -3.51 -22.16
N THR A 41 6.66 -3.12 -21.22
CA THR A 41 5.20 -3.20 -21.38
C THR A 41 4.64 -1.80 -21.57
N TRP A 42 4.04 -1.57 -22.73
CA TRP A 42 3.45 -0.30 -23.11
C TRP A 42 1.94 -0.34 -22.88
N PHE A 43 1.41 0.63 -22.15
CA PHE A 43 -0.03 0.74 -21.94
C PHE A 43 -0.68 1.44 -23.14
N PRO A 44 -1.60 0.76 -23.86
CA PRO A 44 -2.18 1.28 -25.09
C PRO A 44 -3.16 2.43 -24.84
N SER A 45 -3.75 2.48 -23.64
CA SER A 45 -4.73 3.48 -23.19
C SER A 45 -4.27 4.19 -21.92
N GLY A 46 -4.68 5.46 -21.76
CA GLY A 46 -4.33 6.33 -20.62
C GLY A 46 -3.61 7.61 -21.06
N PRO A 47 -3.59 8.68 -20.24
CA PRO A 47 -2.82 9.89 -20.54
C PRO A 47 -1.37 9.81 -20.01
N PRO A 48 -0.33 10.01 -20.84
CA PRO A 48 -0.34 10.02 -22.31
C PRO A 48 -0.45 8.60 -22.90
N PRO A 49 -1.06 8.43 -24.08
CA PRO A 49 -1.18 7.13 -24.74
C PRO A 49 0.20 6.59 -25.12
N GLY A 50 0.39 5.27 -25.02
CA GLY A 50 1.70 4.65 -25.25
C GLY A 50 2.70 4.92 -24.12
N LYS A 51 2.22 5.10 -22.88
CA LYS A 51 3.08 5.20 -21.69
C LYS A 51 3.79 3.87 -21.46
N LEU A 52 5.11 3.91 -21.24
CA LEU A 52 5.87 2.76 -20.73
C LEU A 52 5.43 2.50 -19.28
N GLY A 53 4.69 1.41 -19.08
CA GLY A 53 4.09 1.05 -17.80
C GLY A 53 5.01 0.19 -16.94
N PHE A 54 5.46 -0.95 -17.49
CA PHE A 54 6.31 -1.91 -16.78
C PHE A 54 7.62 -2.19 -17.53
N LEU A 55 8.68 -2.53 -16.79
CA LEU A 55 9.99 -2.85 -17.36
C LEU A 55 10.74 -3.84 -16.47
N LYS A 56 11.52 -4.76 -17.04
CA LYS A 56 12.49 -5.55 -16.28
C LYS A 56 13.88 -4.91 -16.46
N ALA A 57 14.63 -4.78 -15.37
CA ALA A 57 16.05 -4.44 -15.41
C ALA A 57 16.88 -5.64 -14.94
N GLN A 58 17.94 -5.96 -15.68
CA GLN A 58 18.97 -6.90 -15.26
C GLN A 58 20.26 -6.12 -15.00
N CYS A 59 20.65 -6.05 -13.74
CA CYS A 59 21.81 -5.29 -13.30
C CYS A 59 23.00 -6.19 -13.06
N THR A 60 24.20 -5.67 -13.34
CA THR A 60 25.45 -6.23 -12.84
C THR A 60 25.92 -5.36 -11.69
N VAL A 61 25.87 -5.91 -10.48
CA VAL A 61 26.34 -5.24 -9.26
C VAL A 61 27.46 -6.06 -8.65
N GLU A 62 28.67 -5.53 -8.67
CA GLU A 62 29.88 -6.22 -8.26
C GLU A 62 30.75 -5.31 -7.40
N ALA A 63 31.45 -5.89 -6.44
CA ALA A 63 32.51 -5.19 -5.75
C ALA A 63 33.78 -5.14 -6.62
N ASP A 64 34.64 -4.14 -6.37
CA ASP A 64 35.88 -4.00 -7.14
C ASP A 64 36.96 -4.98 -6.67
N TYR A 65 37.00 -5.30 -5.38
CA TYR A 65 38.03 -6.16 -4.81
C TYR A 65 37.58 -7.61 -4.75
N LEU A 66 38.54 -8.51 -4.99
CA LEU A 66 38.35 -9.94 -4.83
C LEU A 66 38.32 -10.29 -3.34
N ASP A 67 37.34 -11.09 -2.95
CA ASP A 67 37.31 -11.78 -1.68
C ASP A 67 37.57 -13.27 -1.95
N ASN A 68 38.64 -13.82 -1.36
CA ASN A 68 39.12 -15.18 -1.63
C ASN A 68 39.26 -15.53 -3.13
N GLY A 69 39.77 -14.58 -3.92
CA GLY A 69 40.02 -14.76 -5.35
C GLY A 69 38.78 -14.68 -6.25
N LYS A 70 37.61 -14.32 -5.71
CA LYS A 70 36.37 -14.12 -6.48
C LYS A 70 35.80 -12.73 -6.22
N LYS A 71 35.16 -12.13 -7.23
CA LYS A 71 34.39 -10.89 -7.01
C LYS A 71 33.11 -11.20 -6.24
N ALA A 72 32.83 -10.43 -5.20
CA ALA A 72 31.51 -10.39 -4.59
C ALA A 72 30.52 -9.73 -5.55
N TRP A 73 29.30 -10.26 -5.62
CA TRP A 73 28.24 -9.76 -6.50
C TRP A 73 26.87 -9.83 -5.81
N LEU A 74 25.95 -8.95 -6.23
CA LEU A 74 24.58 -8.92 -5.74
C LEU A 74 23.61 -9.32 -6.87
N PRO A 75 22.54 -10.10 -6.58
CA PRO A 75 21.46 -10.33 -7.54
C PRO A 75 20.85 -9.02 -8.01
N GLY A 76 20.76 -8.84 -9.34
CA GLY A 76 20.36 -7.58 -9.97
C GLY A 76 19.09 -7.62 -10.81
N ALA A 77 18.25 -8.65 -10.65
CA ALA A 77 17.00 -8.75 -11.41
C ALA A 77 15.90 -7.91 -10.72
N VAL A 78 15.37 -6.91 -11.42
CA VAL A 78 14.37 -5.97 -10.88
C VAL A 78 13.20 -5.85 -11.83
N PHE A 79 11.99 -6.09 -11.34
CA PHE A 79 10.75 -5.73 -12.01
C PHE A 79 10.34 -4.32 -11.58
N LEU A 80 10.41 -3.40 -12.53
CA LEU A 80 10.06 -2.00 -12.36
C LEU A 80 8.58 -1.83 -12.70
N ARG A 81 7.78 -1.59 -11.67
CA ARG A 81 6.35 -1.28 -11.76
C ARG A 81 5.96 0.00 -11.05
N GLY A 82 6.80 0.49 -10.14
CA GLY A 82 6.54 1.70 -9.36
C GLY A 82 5.68 1.45 -8.13
N GLY A 83 5.43 2.53 -7.40
CA GLY A 83 4.68 2.51 -6.15
C GLY A 83 3.17 2.31 -6.34
N SER A 84 2.56 1.76 -5.31
CA SER A 84 1.11 1.55 -5.21
C SER A 84 0.63 2.05 -3.84
N VAL A 85 -0.67 1.96 -3.57
CA VAL A 85 -1.24 2.25 -2.26
C VAL A 85 -2.25 1.15 -1.91
N GLY A 86 -2.28 0.74 -0.65
CA GLY A 86 -3.29 -0.18 -0.13
C GLY A 86 -4.10 0.47 0.97
N VAL A 87 -5.39 0.17 1.06
CA VAL A 87 -6.29 0.83 2.00
C VAL A 87 -7.00 -0.19 2.89
N LEU A 88 -6.75 -0.12 4.20
CA LEU A 88 -7.59 -0.77 5.19
C LEU A 88 -8.81 0.10 5.45
N ILE A 89 -9.96 -0.32 4.95
CA ILE A 89 -11.24 0.33 5.23
C ILE A 89 -11.90 -0.37 6.40
N VAL A 90 -12.06 0.34 7.51
CA VAL A 90 -12.76 -0.12 8.72
C VAL A 90 -14.09 0.60 8.83
N ILE A 91 -15.17 -0.17 8.95
CA ILE A 91 -16.52 0.35 9.06
C ILE A 91 -17.13 -0.04 10.39
N GLN A 92 -17.69 0.95 11.09
CA GLN A 92 -18.61 0.71 12.20
C GLN A 92 -20.05 0.95 11.71
N PRO A 93 -20.96 -0.04 11.83
CA PRO A 93 -22.36 0.17 11.50
C PRO A 93 -23.01 1.11 12.51
N TYR A 94 -24.05 1.81 12.05
CA TYR A 94 -24.86 2.71 12.84
C TYR A 94 -26.31 2.24 12.83
N ASP A 95 -26.85 1.94 14.01
CA ASP A 95 -28.21 1.42 14.21
C ASP A 95 -29.19 2.46 14.78
N GLY A 96 -28.80 3.74 14.77
CA GLY A 96 -29.58 4.83 15.37
C GLY A 96 -29.17 5.14 16.82
N GLU A 97 -29.41 6.37 17.25
CA GLU A 97 -28.89 6.89 18.53
C GLU A 97 -29.31 6.04 19.73
N GLU A 98 -30.57 5.61 19.79
CA GLU A 98 -31.11 4.82 20.90
C GLU A 98 -30.37 3.49 21.08
N GLN A 99 -30.14 2.77 19.97
CA GLN A 99 -29.43 1.48 19.98
C GLN A 99 -27.96 1.66 20.33
N GLU A 100 -27.31 2.70 19.81
CA GLU A 100 -25.91 2.99 20.14
C GLU A 100 -25.74 3.35 21.63
N GLN A 101 -26.67 4.11 22.21
CA GLN A 101 -26.68 4.39 23.65
C GLN A 101 -26.89 3.13 24.49
N LEU A 102 -27.73 2.19 24.03
CA LEU A 102 -27.94 0.92 24.71
C LEU A 102 -26.66 0.06 24.71
N LYS A 103 -26.01 -0.10 23.54
CA LYS A 103 -24.74 -0.83 23.42
C LYS A 103 -23.66 -0.26 24.34
N LEU A 104 -23.57 1.06 24.42
CA LEU A 104 -22.62 1.75 25.32
C LEU A 104 -22.92 1.46 26.79
N LYS A 105 -24.19 1.51 27.21
CA LYS A 105 -24.60 1.20 28.60
C LYS A 105 -24.31 -0.25 28.98
N GLU A 106 -24.44 -1.16 28.03
CA GLU A 106 -24.17 -2.60 28.23
C GLU A 106 -22.66 -2.94 28.13
N GLY A 107 -21.81 -1.97 27.81
CA GLY A 107 -20.37 -2.19 27.65
C GLY A 107 -20.03 -3.08 26.46
N GLN A 108 -20.86 -3.09 25.42
CA GLN A 108 -20.58 -3.86 24.21
C GLN A 108 -19.40 -3.25 23.46
N GLU A 109 -18.45 -4.09 23.06
CA GLU A 109 -17.38 -3.70 22.15
C GLU A 109 -17.97 -3.28 20.79
N PRO A 110 -17.43 -2.22 20.15
CA PRO A 110 -17.88 -1.80 18.83
C PRO A 110 -17.81 -2.94 17.82
N GLU A 111 -18.92 -3.17 17.11
CA GLU A 111 -18.94 -4.05 15.95
C GLU A 111 -18.16 -3.37 14.81
N LEU A 112 -17.15 -4.06 14.27
CA LEU A 112 -16.34 -3.54 13.17
C LEU A 112 -16.35 -4.51 11.99
N PHE A 113 -16.39 -3.94 10.79
CA PHE A 113 -16.27 -4.64 9.52
C PHE A 113 -15.09 -4.09 8.73
N ALA A 114 -14.58 -4.90 7.80
CA ALA A 114 -13.61 -4.49 6.81
C ALA A 114 -14.12 -4.79 5.40
N ILE A 115 -13.64 -4.01 4.42
CA ILE A 115 -13.91 -4.24 3.01
C ILE A 115 -12.69 -4.90 2.37
N LEU A 116 -12.93 -6.04 1.73
CA LEU A 116 -12.03 -6.66 0.77
C LEU A 116 -12.60 -6.51 -0.63
N THR A 117 -11.73 -6.54 -1.63
CA THR A 117 -12.09 -6.76 -3.02
C THR A 117 -11.78 -8.20 -3.42
N ILE A 118 -12.58 -8.75 -4.32
CA ILE A 118 -12.34 -10.03 -4.98
C ILE A 118 -12.05 -9.74 -6.44
N GLN A 119 -10.83 -10.03 -6.87
CA GLN A 119 -10.34 -9.70 -8.21
C GLN A 119 -9.49 -10.84 -8.82
N PRO A 120 -9.39 -10.94 -10.15
CA PRO A 120 -8.42 -11.80 -10.80
C PRO A 120 -6.98 -11.32 -10.57
N ARG A 121 -6.11 -12.23 -10.12
CA ARG A 121 -4.66 -12.03 -10.00
C ARG A 121 -3.95 -13.12 -10.77
N ILE A 122 -3.68 -12.86 -12.05
CA ILE A 122 -3.03 -13.82 -12.96
C ILE A 122 -1.65 -14.24 -12.44
N ALA A 123 -0.88 -13.32 -11.85
CA ALA A 123 0.42 -13.63 -11.23
C ALA A 123 0.32 -14.63 -10.07
N ALA A 124 -0.83 -14.71 -9.39
CA ALA A 124 -1.10 -15.67 -8.33
C ALA A 124 -1.86 -16.91 -8.85
N GLY A 125 -2.17 -17.00 -10.15
CA GLY A 125 -3.02 -18.05 -10.73
C GLY A 125 -4.44 -18.05 -10.18
N SER A 126 -4.95 -16.91 -9.71
CA SER A 126 -6.26 -16.80 -9.08
C SER A 126 -7.21 -15.92 -9.90
N LEU A 127 -8.49 -16.30 -9.97
CA LEU A 127 -9.55 -15.50 -10.58
C LEU A 127 -10.46 -14.81 -9.54
N ALA A 128 -10.26 -15.12 -8.26
CA ALA A 128 -11.08 -14.62 -7.16
C ALA A 128 -10.20 -14.41 -5.91
N PHE A 129 -9.14 -13.62 -6.06
CA PHE A 129 -8.22 -13.32 -4.98
C PHE A 129 -8.85 -12.26 -4.06
N ALA A 130 -8.98 -12.57 -2.77
CA ALA A 130 -9.50 -11.65 -1.78
C ALA A 130 -8.36 -10.81 -1.19
N GLU A 131 -8.48 -9.49 -1.27
CA GLU A 131 -7.42 -8.55 -0.90
C GLU A 131 -7.95 -7.18 -0.49
N LEU A 132 -7.11 -6.35 0.13
CA LEU A 132 -7.49 -4.96 0.37
C LEU A 132 -7.63 -4.19 -0.95
N PRO A 133 -8.55 -3.19 -1.02
CA PRO A 133 -8.55 -2.19 -2.08
C PRO A 133 -7.16 -1.56 -2.26
N ALA A 134 -6.73 -1.39 -3.51
CA ALA A 134 -5.40 -0.90 -3.82
C ALA A 134 -5.33 -0.31 -5.23
N GLY A 135 -4.41 0.62 -5.43
CA GLY A 135 -4.17 1.18 -6.76
C GLY A 135 -2.77 1.73 -6.98
N MET A 136 -2.45 2.04 -8.22
CA MET A 136 -1.13 2.52 -8.61
C MET A 136 -0.98 4.00 -8.31
N LEU A 137 0.17 4.41 -7.78
CA LEU A 137 0.47 5.82 -7.57
C LEU A 137 0.76 6.51 -8.90
N ASP A 138 0.36 7.77 -9.01
CA ASP A 138 0.81 8.65 -10.07
C ASP A 138 2.13 9.36 -9.67
N ASP A 139 2.64 10.20 -10.56
CA ASP A 139 3.93 10.88 -10.38
C ASP A 139 3.86 12.05 -9.37
N SER A 140 2.71 12.28 -8.73
CA SER A 140 2.47 13.46 -7.89
C SER A 140 2.96 13.33 -6.45
N GLY A 141 3.25 12.11 -5.97
CA GLY A 141 3.57 11.84 -4.57
C GLY A 141 2.41 12.08 -3.60
N ASP A 142 1.19 12.31 -4.11
CA ASP A 142 -0.01 12.49 -3.29
C ASP A 142 -0.69 11.14 -3.00
N PHE A 143 -0.19 10.43 -1.99
CA PHE A 143 -0.74 9.14 -1.56
C PHE A 143 -2.23 9.19 -1.22
N GLY A 144 -2.70 10.30 -0.61
CA GLY A 144 -4.07 10.43 -0.15
C GLY A 144 -5.06 10.79 -1.25
N GLY A 145 -4.65 11.59 -2.24
CA GLY A 145 -5.45 11.89 -3.42
C GLY A 145 -5.75 10.62 -4.22
N LYS A 146 -4.70 9.86 -4.56
CA LYS A 146 -4.85 8.65 -5.36
C LYS A 146 -5.62 7.55 -4.63
N ALA A 147 -5.31 7.28 -3.35
CA ALA A 147 -6.09 6.33 -2.56
C ALA A 147 -7.59 6.68 -2.51
N GLY A 148 -7.95 7.96 -2.44
CA GLY A 148 -9.36 8.38 -2.48
C GLY A 148 -10.06 8.09 -3.82
N GLU A 149 -9.36 8.25 -4.94
CA GLU A 149 -9.87 7.89 -6.27
C GLU A 149 -10.09 6.38 -6.40
N GLU A 150 -9.12 5.58 -5.97
CA GLU A 150 -9.17 4.11 -6.01
C GLU A 150 -10.32 3.57 -5.15
N ILE A 151 -10.51 4.10 -3.94
CA ILE A 151 -11.64 3.70 -3.08
C ILE A 151 -12.97 4.06 -3.75
N LYS A 152 -13.07 5.21 -4.42
CA LYS A 152 -14.29 5.60 -5.12
C LYS A 152 -14.57 4.69 -6.31
N GLU A 153 -13.55 4.25 -7.02
CA GLU A 153 -13.66 3.38 -8.19
C GLU A 153 -13.94 1.92 -7.83
N GLU A 154 -13.13 1.36 -6.93
CA GLU A 154 -13.20 -0.04 -6.50
C GLU A 154 -14.33 -0.28 -5.50
N VAL A 155 -14.65 0.68 -4.63
CA VAL A 155 -15.60 0.48 -3.51
C VAL A 155 -16.86 1.31 -3.64
N GLY A 156 -16.82 2.43 -4.37
CA GLY A 156 -17.95 3.34 -4.51
C GLY A 156 -18.17 4.25 -3.30
N ILE A 157 -17.19 4.33 -2.38
CA ILE A 157 -17.21 5.23 -1.23
C ILE A 157 -16.47 6.51 -1.60
N THR A 158 -17.05 7.67 -1.30
CA THR A 158 -16.36 8.95 -1.51
C THR A 158 -15.50 9.27 -0.29
N VAL A 159 -14.24 9.60 -0.54
CA VAL A 159 -13.24 9.82 0.50
C VAL A 159 -12.58 11.18 0.27
N ASN A 160 -12.55 12.00 1.32
CA ASN A 160 -11.70 13.19 1.33
C ASN A 160 -10.29 12.78 1.77
N LYS A 161 -9.27 13.41 1.17
CA LYS A 161 -7.86 13.14 1.49
C LYS A 161 -7.55 13.22 2.99
N SER A 162 -8.20 14.14 3.73
CA SER A 162 -8.03 14.32 5.18
C SER A 162 -8.54 13.14 6.03
N GLU A 163 -9.33 12.24 5.45
CA GLU A 163 -9.89 11.06 6.13
C GLU A 163 -8.95 9.85 6.05
N LEU A 164 -7.91 9.93 5.21
CA LEU A 164 -6.94 8.87 5.03
C LEU A 164 -5.74 9.09 5.95
N PHE A 165 -5.44 8.09 6.77
CA PHE A 165 -4.30 8.09 7.67
C PHE A 165 -3.20 7.15 7.18
N ASN A 166 -1.98 7.65 7.00
CA ASN A 166 -0.85 6.83 6.55
C ASN A 166 -0.27 6.02 7.73
N MET A 167 -0.70 4.76 7.86
CA MET A 167 -0.21 3.86 8.91
C MET A 167 1.26 3.49 8.71
N SER A 168 1.70 3.30 7.46
CA SER A 168 3.10 2.97 7.18
C SER A 168 4.04 4.08 7.67
N GLY A 169 3.74 5.33 7.32
CA GLY A 169 4.53 6.48 7.78
C GLY A 169 4.46 6.69 9.28
N ALA A 170 3.30 6.45 9.91
CA ALA A 170 3.17 6.53 11.37
C ALA A 170 4.03 5.48 12.10
N ALA A 171 4.10 4.26 11.56
CA ALA A 171 4.80 3.13 12.19
C ALA A 171 6.33 3.24 12.16
N VAL A 172 6.88 3.92 11.15
CA VAL A 172 8.33 4.15 11.03
C VAL A 172 8.72 5.59 11.32
N LYS A 173 7.82 6.37 11.94
CA LYS A 173 8.13 7.74 12.34
C LYS A 173 9.37 7.73 13.23
N ASP A 174 10.36 8.54 12.86
CA ASP A 174 11.65 8.65 13.55
C ASP A 174 12.49 7.34 13.54
N VAL A 175 12.10 6.34 12.72
CA VAL A 175 12.84 5.10 12.47
C VAL A 175 13.38 5.13 11.05
N TYR A 176 14.70 5.19 10.91
CA TYR A 176 15.36 5.28 9.61
C TYR A 176 16.10 3.99 9.28
N GLN A 177 16.03 3.56 8.02
CA GLN A 177 16.88 2.50 7.51
C GLN A 177 18.33 2.98 7.49
N ARG A 178 19.21 2.26 8.19
CA ARG A 178 20.64 2.60 8.28
C ARG A 178 21.50 1.49 7.73
N PRO A 179 22.55 1.80 6.97
CA PRO A 179 23.46 0.80 6.43
C PRO A 179 24.62 0.49 7.40
N SER A 180 24.37 0.55 8.71
CA SER A 180 25.36 0.35 9.78
C SER A 180 24.81 -0.59 10.85
N THR A 181 25.68 -1.40 11.44
CA THR A 181 25.37 -2.20 12.63
C THR A 181 25.66 -1.46 13.93
N ARG A 182 26.22 -0.24 13.86
CA ARG A 182 26.50 0.57 15.04
C ARG A 182 25.25 1.35 15.45
N PRO A 183 24.92 1.40 16.75
CA PRO A 183 23.93 2.33 17.24
C PRO A 183 24.54 3.73 17.27
N ASP A 184 23.99 4.64 16.45
CA ASP A 184 24.18 6.09 16.46
C ASP A 184 25.33 6.71 15.64
N ASP A 185 24.91 7.56 14.70
CA ASP A 185 25.69 8.37 13.76
C ASP A 185 24.78 9.42 13.07
N GLY A 186 23.85 10.04 13.82
CA GLY A 186 23.06 11.19 13.36
C GLY A 186 22.09 10.93 12.18
N ASP A 187 21.22 11.89 11.90
CA ASP A 187 20.17 11.75 10.88
C ASP A 187 20.70 11.69 9.43
N ALA A 188 21.96 12.05 9.22
CA ALA A 188 22.56 12.15 7.89
C ALA A 188 22.94 10.79 7.28
N PHE A 189 23.14 9.75 8.08
CA PHE A 189 23.59 8.43 7.60
C PHE A 189 22.44 7.42 7.51
N ARG A 190 21.52 7.69 6.57
CA ARG A 190 20.34 6.85 6.30
C ARG A 190 20.23 6.51 4.82
N GLU A 191 19.69 5.32 4.54
CA GLU A 191 19.33 4.93 3.18
C GLU A 191 18.12 5.72 2.71
N LEU A 192 18.10 6.06 1.41
CA LEU A 192 16.93 6.59 0.75
C LEU A 192 16.00 5.44 0.35
N VAL A 193 15.07 5.11 1.24
CA VAL A 193 13.95 4.20 1.03
C VAL A 193 12.64 4.88 1.40
N GLN A 194 11.53 4.39 0.89
CA GLN A 194 10.21 4.94 1.19
C GLN A 194 9.71 4.41 2.54
N ASP A 195 9.04 5.28 3.31
CA ASP A 195 8.38 4.92 4.57
C ASP A 195 7.08 4.15 4.28
N SER A 196 7.23 2.90 3.82
CA SER A 196 6.17 2.10 3.20
C SER A 196 6.44 0.61 3.34
N MET A 197 5.40 -0.19 3.15
CA MET A 197 5.58 -1.64 3.06
C MET A 197 6.14 -2.02 1.69
N TYR A 198 7.14 -2.90 1.66
CA TYR A 198 7.70 -3.45 0.42
C TYR A 198 7.24 -4.90 0.26
N PRO A 199 6.39 -5.24 -0.74
CA PRO A 199 5.84 -6.59 -0.85
C PRO A 199 6.88 -7.65 -1.21
N SER A 200 7.85 -7.30 -2.07
CA SER A 200 8.89 -8.21 -2.53
C SER A 200 10.17 -7.47 -2.95
N PRO A 201 10.92 -6.88 -1.97
CA PRO A 201 12.07 -6.02 -2.26
C PRO A 201 13.27 -6.76 -2.88
N GLY A 202 13.25 -8.09 -2.94
CA GLY A 202 14.29 -8.89 -3.60
C GLY A 202 14.21 -8.90 -5.13
N GLY A 203 13.10 -8.44 -5.73
CA GLY A 203 12.92 -8.50 -7.18
C GLY A 203 11.96 -7.47 -7.76
N CYS A 204 11.39 -6.56 -6.97
CA CYS A 204 10.47 -5.54 -7.43
C CYS A 204 10.73 -4.20 -6.73
N ASP A 205 10.60 -3.10 -7.46
CA ASP A 205 10.73 -1.74 -6.91
C ASP A 205 9.48 -1.24 -6.18
N GLU A 206 8.42 -2.03 -6.15
CA GLU A 206 7.16 -1.65 -5.52
C GLU A 206 7.35 -1.35 -4.03
N PHE A 207 6.90 -0.15 -3.66
CA PHE A 207 6.58 0.24 -2.30
C PHE A 207 5.08 0.55 -2.23
N LEU A 208 4.48 0.25 -1.10
CA LEU A 208 3.04 0.28 -0.89
C LEU A 208 2.76 0.88 0.50
N PRO A 209 2.56 2.21 0.60
CA PRO A 209 1.97 2.83 1.78
C PRO A 209 0.61 2.21 2.09
N LEU A 210 0.40 1.87 3.37
CA LEU A 210 -0.84 1.31 3.89
C LEU A 210 -1.62 2.42 4.58
N MET A 211 -2.74 2.80 3.96
CA MET A 211 -3.64 3.83 4.45
C MET A 211 -4.75 3.21 5.29
N LEU A 212 -5.21 3.92 6.31
CA LEU A 212 -6.40 3.61 7.08
C LEU A 212 -7.52 4.58 6.68
N LEU A 213 -8.70 4.02 6.42
CA LEU A 213 -9.95 4.76 6.32
C LEU A 213 -10.92 4.21 7.36
N GLN A 214 -11.44 5.09 8.23
CA GLN A 214 -12.47 4.74 9.20
C GLN A 214 -13.78 5.45 8.85
N LYS A 215 -14.86 4.67 8.68
CA LYS A 215 -16.18 5.19 8.27
C LYS A 215 -17.29 4.65 9.16
N ARG A 216 -18.21 5.52 9.55
CA ARG A 216 -19.46 5.11 10.17
C ARG A 216 -20.56 5.16 9.11
N MET A 217 -21.39 4.13 9.01
CA MET A 217 -22.43 4.05 7.99
C MET A 217 -23.67 3.31 8.48
N GLY A 218 -24.82 3.55 7.86
CA GLY A 218 -26.05 2.82 8.21
C GLY A 218 -25.88 1.32 7.95
N ARG A 219 -26.45 0.47 8.82
CA ARG A 219 -26.34 -0.99 8.64
C ARG A 219 -26.90 -1.46 7.29
N GLU A 220 -28.00 -0.87 6.83
CA GLU A 220 -28.55 -1.16 5.50
C GLU A 220 -27.56 -0.80 4.39
N GLU A 221 -26.92 0.36 4.48
CA GLU A 221 -25.90 0.79 3.51
C GLU A 221 -24.67 -0.14 3.50
N LEU A 222 -24.25 -0.61 4.68
CA LEU A 222 -23.18 -1.61 4.80
C LEU A 222 -23.58 -2.94 4.14
N ASN A 223 -24.82 -3.40 4.36
CA ASN A 223 -25.34 -4.62 3.75
C ASN A 223 -25.42 -4.49 2.22
N ASP A 224 -25.78 -3.31 1.70
CA ASP A 224 -25.83 -3.02 0.27
C ASP A 224 -24.45 -3.04 -0.41
N LEU A 225 -23.37 -2.87 0.35
CA LEU A 225 -22.01 -3.03 -0.18
C LEU A 225 -21.64 -4.49 -0.45
N GLN A 226 -22.26 -5.44 0.27
CA GLN A 226 -21.91 -6.86 0.15
C GLN A 226 -22.21 -7.38 -1.27
N SER A 227 -21.23 -8.01 -1.91
CA SER A 227 -21.33 -8.58 -3.27
C SER A 227 -21.62 -7.56 -4.37
N ARG A 228 -21.53 -6.25 -4.08
CA ARG A 228 -21.63 -5.23 -5.11
C ARG A 228 -20.48 -5.39 -6.10
N THR A 229 -20.80 -5.39 -7.39
CA THR A 229 -19.76 -5.39 -8.43
C THR A 229 -19.43 -3.96 -8.84
N THR A 230 -18.13 -3.67 -8.90
CA THR A 230 -17.53 -2.34 -9.11
C THR A 230 -16.36 -2.45 -10.10
N GLY A 231 -15.59 -1.37 -10.28
CA GLY A 231 -14.46 -1.31 -11.22
C GLY A 231 -14.84 -0.97 -12.67
N LEU A 232 -13.83 -0.60 -13.47
CA LEU A 232 -13.99 -0.29 -14.89
C LEU A 232 -13.96 -1.58 -15.73
N ARG A 233 -15.11 -2.24 -15.87
CA ARG A 233 -15.24 -3.50 -16.63
C ARG A 233 -14.74 -3.40 -18.07
N ASP A 234 -14.96 -2.25 -18.71
CA ASP A 234 -14.50 -1.99 -20.08
C ASP A 234 -12.96 -1.85 -20.19
N GLN A 235 -12.27 -1.75 -19.04
CA GLN A 235 -10.80 -1.71 -18.93
C GLN A 235 -10.23 -3.02 -18.35
N GLY A 236 -11.06 -4.06 -18.20
CA GLY A 236 -10.64 -5.38 -17.72
C GLY A 236 -10.64 -5.53 -16.19
N GLU A 237 -11.16 -4.55 -15.45
CA GLU A 237 -11.27 -4.61 -14.00
C GLU A 237 -12.62 -5.18 -13.58
N VAL A 238 -12.61 -6.42 -13.08
CA VAL A 238 -13.79 -7.09 -12.54
C VAL A 238 -13.63 -7.21 -11.04
N ILE A 239 -14.29 -6.33 -10.30
CA ILE A 239 -14.14 -6.20 -8.85
C ILE A 239 -15.46 -6.54 -8.17
N THR A 240 -15.43 -7.49 -7.24
CA THR A 240 -16.58 -7.78 -6.36
C THR A 240 -16.22 -7.42 -4.92
N LEU A 241 -17.08 -6.66 -4.24
CA LEU A 241 -16.87 -6.33 -2.84
C LEU A 241 -17.22 -7.49 -1.91
N LYS A 242 -16.38 -7.65 -0.88
CA LYS A 242 -16.57 -8.62 0.20
C LYS A 242 -16.43 -7.91 1.54
N VAL A 243 -17.55 -7.69 2.21
CA VAL A 243 -17.61 -7.15 3.57
C VAL A 243 -17.42 -8.31 4.54
N VAL A 244 -16.49 -8.17 5.49
CA VAL A 244 -16.18 -9.22 6.47
C VAL A 244 -16.16 -8.64 7.88
N PRO A 245 -16.58 -9.38 8.92
CA PRO A 245 -16.33 -8.98 10.29
C PRO A 245 -14.83 -8.76 10.51
N PHE A 246 -14.45 -7.62 11.09
CA PHE A 246 -13.05 -7.23 11.27
C PHE A 246 -12.24 -8.30 12.03
N LYS A 247 -12.87 -8.92 13.04
CA LYS A 247 -12.29 -10.05 13.82
C LYS A 247 -11.90 -11.27 12.98
N THR A 248 -12.43 -11.41 11.77
CA THR A 248 -12.13 -12.50 10.83
C THR A 248 -11.26 -12.07 9.65
N LEU A 249 -10.89 -10.79 9.57
CA LEU A 249 -10.14 -10.22 8.43
C LEU A 249 -8.85 -11.00 8.13
N TYR A 250 -8.07 -11.37 9.15
CA TYR A 250 -6.84 -12.15 8.96
C TYR A 250 -7.07 -13.53 8.33
N ARG A 251 -8.27 -14.10 8.45
CA ARG A 251 -8.63 -15.39 7.84
C ARG A 251 -9.09 -15.18 6.41
N GLU A 252 -9.96 -14.18 6.21
CA GLU A 252 -10.59 -13.91 4.92
C GLU A 252 -9.63 -13.28 3.90
N GLY A 253 -8.73 -12.40 4.36
CA GLY A 253 -7.67 -11.76 3.58
C GLY A 253 -6.28 -12.34 3.84
N GLY A 254 -6.16 -13.49 4.51
CA GLY A 254 -4.89 -14.02 5.00
C GLY A 254 -3.88 -14.46 3.92
N ARG A 255 -4.27 -14.45 2.64
CA ARG A 255 -3.36 -14.69 1.51
C ARG A 255 -2.81 -13.39 0.92
N ASP A 256 -3.34 -12.25 1.32
CA ASP A 256 -2.95 -10.94 0.84
C ASP A 256 -1.95 -10.29 1.80
N ALA A 257 -0.71 -10.07 1.33
CA ALA A 257 0.36 -9.53 2.15
C ALA A 257 0.04 -8.13 2.70
N LYS A 258 -0.58 -7.26 1.88
CA LYS A 258 -1.00 -5.91 2.33
C LYS A 258 -2.13 -5.99 3.37
N CYS A 259 -3.06 -6.94 3.26
CA CYS A 259 -4.08 -7.17 4.29
C CYS A 259 -3.46 -7.52 5.64
N LEU A 260 -2.55 -8.50 5.66
CA LEU A 260 -1.90 -8.91 6.91
C LEU A 260 -1.01 -7.82 7.49
N ALA A 261 -0.25 -7.12 6.66
CA ALA A 261 0.58 -6.00 7.08
C ALA A 261 -0.27 -4.84 7.65
N ALA A 262 -1.34 -4.45 6.96
CA ALA A 262 -2.22 -3.36 7.41
C ALA A 262 -2.93 -3.70 8.72
N LEU A 263 -3.37 -4.95 8.89
CA LEU A 263 -3.93 -5.42 10.15
C LEU A 263 -2.90 -5.38 11.27
N GLY A 264 -1.66 -5.82 11.00
CA GLY A 264 -0.56 -5.73 11.96
C GLY A 264 -0.26 -4.29 12.37
N LEU A 265 -0.23 -3.35 11.42
CA LEU A 265 -0.06 -1.93 11.70
C LEU A 265 -1.24 -1.38 12.52
N TYR A 266 -2.47 -1.63 12.10
CA TYR A 266 -3.67 -1.17 12.79
C TYR A 266 -3.69 -1.63 14.26
N GLU A 267 -3.46 -2.92 14.51
CA GLU A 267 -3.48 -3.48 15.87
C GLU A 267 -2.38 -2.91 16.77
N ASN A 268 -1.17 -2.68 16.25
CA ASN A 268 -0.08 -2.11 17.04
C ASN A 268 -0.27 -0.62 17.28
N LEU A 269 -0.59 0.15 16.23
CA LEU A 269 -0.82 1.60 16.35
C LEU A 269 -2.06 1.91 17.21
N LYS A 270 -3.06 1.02 17.26
CA LYS A 270 -4.23 1.16 18.14
C LYS A 270 -3.88 0.98 19.62
N ARG A 271 -2.89 0.13 19.94
CA ARG A 271 -2.42 -0.08 21.33
C ARG A 271 -1.69 1.15 21.87
N GLU A 272 -1.07 1.92 20.98
CA GLU A 272 -0.45 3.20 21.29
C GLU A 272 -1.50 4.32 21.24
N ARG A 273 -1.93 4.80 22.42
CA ARG A 273 -2.99 5.81 22.50
C ARG A 273 -2.60 7.10 21.75
N GLY A 274 -3.51 7.61 20.93
CA GLY A 274 -3.39 8.91 20.27
C GLY A 274 -2.67 8.88 18.91
N ILE A 275 -2.33 7.70 18.38
CA ILE A 275 -1.73 7.60 17.04
C ILE A 275 -2.80 7.46 15.96
N LEU A 276 -3.69 6.47 16.11
CA LEU A 276 -4.78 6.32 15.16
C LEU A 276 -5.83 7.41 15.35
N PRO A 277 -6.44 7.93 14.26
CA PRO A 277 -7.60 8.80 14.38
C PRO A 277 -8.76 8.06 15.06
N ASP A 278 -9.63 8.81 15.74
CA ASP A 278 -10.84 8.24 16.32
C ASP A 278 -11.81 7.78 15.23
N MET A 279 -12.62 6.78 15.56
CA MET A 279 -13.73 6.37 14.71
C MET A 279 -14.75 7.54 14.61
N PRO A 280 -15.22 7.91 13.41
CA PRO A 280 -16.21 8.97 13.26
C PRO A 280 -17.45 8.73 14.14
N SER A 281 -17.89 9.76 14.86
CA SER A 281 -19.00 9.66 15.81
C SER A 281 -20.38 9.65 15.14
N ASN A 282 -20.48 10.07 13.88
CA ASN A 282 -21.75 10.10 13.15
C ASN A 282 -21.60 9.32 11.84
N PRO A 283 -22.66 8.64 11.37
CA PRO A 283 -22.63 8.07 10.03
C PRO A 283 -22.37 9.18 9.01
N ASP A 284 -21.62 8.84 7.96
CA ASP A 284 -21.39 9.74 6.86
C ASP A 284 -22.74 10.25 6.35
N GLN A 285 -22.89 11.58 6.31
CA GLN A 285 -23.98 12.20 5.56
C GLN A 285 -23.63 12.10 4.07
N GLY A 286 -23.47 10.88 3.56
CA GLY A 286 -23.42 10.65 2.12
C GLY A 286 -24.62 11.39 1.55
N ARG A 287 -24.36 12.44 0.76
CA ARG A 287 -25.41 13.23 0.11
C ARG A 287 -26.41 12.23 -0.45
N LYS A 288 -27.59 12.13 0.17
CA LYS A 288 -28.65 11.21 -0.25
C LYS A 288 -28.66 11.28 -1.77
N ARG A 289 -28.30 10.18 -2.44
CA ARG A 289 -28.49 10.11 -3.89
C ARG A 289 -29.97 10.39 -4.08
N LYS A 290 -30.30 11.57 -4.62
CA LYS A 290 -31.57 11.74 -5.31
C LYS A 290 -31.49 10.71 -6.43
N ILE A 291 -32.07 9.55 -6.18
CA ILE A 291 -32.50 8.66 -7.25
C ILE A 291 -33.29 9.59 -8.17
N PRO A 292 -32.93 9.73 -9.46
CA PRO A 292 -33.82 10.35 -10.40
C PRO A 292 -35.08 9.48 -10.40
N GLN A 293 -36.09 9.88 -9.65
CA GLN A 293 -37.45 9.62 -10.06
C GLN A 293 -37.67 10.58 -11.22
N ASP A 294 -37.89 10.00 -12.39
CA ASP A 294 -38.56 10.51 -13.59
C ASP A 294 -38.03 9.65 -14.74
N GLY A 295 -38.84 9.02 -15.59
CA GLY A 295 -40.27 9.08 -15.84
C GLY A 295 -40.51 8.39 -17.18
#